data_AF-A0AAW1L9E0-F1
#
_entry.id   AF-A0AAW1L9E0-F1
#
_cell.length_a   1.000
_cell.length_b   1.000
_cell.length_c   1.000
_cell.angle_alpha   90.00
_cell.angle_beta   90.00
_cell.angle_gamma   90.00
#
_symmetry.space_group_name_H-M   'P 1'
#
loop_
_entity.id
_entity.type
_entity.pdbx_description
1 polymer ?
#
loop_
_entity_poly.entity_id
_entity_poly.type
_entity_poly.pdbx_seq_one_letter_code
_entity_poly.pdbx_strand_id
1 'polypeptide(L)' 'MFDPALQRFMAMRVSTYEHFKPTPKTVAWGICLIVIPMLGYGYLLKSSREEKEAIYRRGEIAYHDRRFKFV' A
#
# COMPACT_ATOMS: atom_id res chain seq x y z
N MET A 1 22.43 -34.58 13.60
CA MET A 1 23.25 -33.69 14.44
C MET A 1 22.61 -32.32 14.42
N PHE A 2 22.50 -31.67 15.59
CA PHE A 2 21.86 -30.37 15.71
C PHE A 2 22.89 -29.27 15.47
N ASP A 3 22.60 -28.27 14.63
CA ASP A 3 23.45 -27.09 14.45
C ASP A 3 22.98 -25.94 15.38
N PRO A 4 23.72 -25.64 16.45
CA PRO A 4 23.36 -24.55 17.36
C PRO A 4 23.37 -23.17 16.67
N ALA A 5 24.17 -22.97 15.62
CA ALA A 5 24.21 -21.69 14.91
C ALA A 5 22.91 -21.45 14.15
N LEU A 6 22.45 -22.45 13.39
CA LEU A 6 21.16 -22.39 12.70
C LEU A 6 19.99 -22.18 13.69
N GLN A 7 20.01 -22.85 14.85
CA GLN A 7 18.98 -22.66 15.87
C GLN A 7 18.92 -21.22 16.36
N ARG A 8 20.07 -20.62 16.70
CA ARG A 8 20.15 -19.25 17.20
C ARG A 8 19.68 -18.25 16.14
N PHE A 9 20.05 -18.46 14.88
CA PHE A 9 19.58 -17.63 13.78
C PHE A 9 18.05 -17.69 13.64
N MET A 10 17.47 -18.89 13.66
CA MET A 10 16.02 -19.06 13.58
C MET A 10 15.30 -18.46 14.79
N ALA A 11 15.83 -18.67 16.00
CA ALA A 11 15.29 -18.08 17.23
C ALA A 11 15.26 -16.55 17.14
N MET A 12 16.34 -15.91 16.69
CA MET A 12 16.43 -14.45 16.52
C MET A 12 15.41 -13.90 15.52
N ARG A 13 15.11 -14.64 14.44
CA ARG A 13 14.09 -14.22 13.45
C ARG A 13 12.68 -14.26 14.02
N VAL A 14 12.39 -15.20 14.92
CA VAL A 14 11.09 -15.29 15.58
C VAL A 14 10.95 -14.22 16.65
N SER A 15 12.01 -13.96 17.43
CA SER A 15 12.01 -12.96 18.51
C SER A 15 12.37 -11.54 18.06
N THR A 16 12.19 -11.21 16.77
CA THR A 16 12.60 -9.89 16.22
C THR A 16 11.79 -8.74 16.82
N TYR A 17 10.52 -8.97 17.14
CA TYR A 17 9.65 -7.94 17.75
C TYR A 17 10.11 -7.54 19.15
N GLU A 18 10.47 -8.51 20.00
CA GLU A 18 10.97 -8.27 21.37
C GLU A 18 12.25 -7.44 21.42
N HIS A 19 13.05 -7.49 20.34
CA HIS A 19 14.33 -6.78 20.24
C HIS A 19 14.24 -5.53 19.35
N PHE A 20 13.04 -5.14 18.92
CA PHE A 20 12.85 -3.99 18.06
C PHE A 20 13.21 -2.69 18.79
N LYS A 21 13.96 -1.81 18.11
CA LYS A 21 14.27 -0.46 18.60
C LYS A 21 13.87 0.56 17.54
N PRO A 22 13.01 1.55 17.87
CA PRO A 22 12.67 2.60 16.94
C PRO A 22 13.90 3.49 16.72
N THR A 23 14.41 3.48 15.49
CA THR A 23 15.48 4.37 15.02
C THR A 23 14.97 5.23 13.87
N PRO A 24 15.59 6.40 13.59
CA PRO A 24 15.18 7.22 12.45
C PRO A 24 15.14 6.44 11.12
N LYS A 25 16.08 5.52 10.92
CA LYS A 25 16.12 4.64 9.74
C LYS A 25 14.92 3.69 9.68
N THR A 26 14.58 3.00 10.79
CA THR A 26 13.44 2.06 10.80
C THR A 26 12.12 2.79 10.60
N VAL A 27 11.98 4.00 11.14
CA VAL A 27 10.80 4.84 10.94
C VAL A 27 10.69 5.27 9.47
N ALA A 28 11.79 5.72 8.85
CA ALA A 28 11.80 6.07 7.43
C ALA A 28 11.37 4.91 6.54
N TRP A 29 11.82 3.68 6.83
CA TRP A 29 11.37 2.47 6.14
C TRP A 29 9.88 2.20 6.34
N GLY A 30 9.37 2.34 7.56
CA GLY A 30 7.94 2.20 7.84
C GLY A 30 7.08 3.20 7.06
N ILE A 31 7.48 4.48 7.03
CA ILE A 31 6.79 5.52 6.26
C ILE A 31 6.84 5.20 4.77
N CYS A 32 8.02 4.84 4.26
CA CYS A 32 8.22 4.54 2.84
C CYS A 32 7.38 3.35 2.36
N LEU A 33 7.29 2.29 3.16
CA LEU A 33 6.59 1.06 2.77
C LEU A 33 5.08 1.11 3.02
N ILE A 34 4.60 1.96 3.92
CA ILE A 34 3.18 2.02 4.30
C ILE A 34 2.51 3.29 3.77
N VAL A 35 3.04 4.45 4.12
CA VAL A 35 2.39 5.74 3.86
C VAL A 35 2.46 6.09 2.38
N ILE A 36 3.62 5.89 1.74
CA ILE A 36 3.80 6.24 0.32
C ILE A 36 2.87 5.41 -0.58
N PRO A 37 2.78 4.07 -0.48
CA PRO A 37 1.85 3.30 -1.31
C PRO A 37 0.39 3.64 -1.03
N MET A 38 0.03 3.91 0.23
CA MET A 38 -1.34 4.28 0.59
C MET A 38 -1.75 5.61 -0.05
N LEU A 39 -0.92 6.64 0.08
CA LEU A 39 -1.17 7.94 -0.53
C LEU A 39 -1.07 7.89 -2.06
N GLY A 40 -0.10 7.15 -2.60
CA GLY A 40 0.09 6.96 -4.04
C GLY A 40 -1.12 6.30 -4.69
N TYR A 41 -1.62 5.21 -4.10
CA TYR A 41 -2.84 4.56 -4.59
C TYR A 41 -4.06 5.47 -4.48
N GLY A 42 -4.21 6.18 -3.36
CA GLY A 42 -5.30 7.15 -3.17
C GLY A 42 -5.29 8.25 -4.23
N TYR A 43 -4.12 8.79 -4.56
CA TYR A 43 -3.96 9.80 -5.61
C TYR A 43 -4.31 9.26 -7.00
N LEU A 44 -3.78 8.09 -7.37
CA LEU A 44 -4.09 7.43 -8.65
C LEU A 44 -5.59 7.15 -8.78
N LEU A 45 -6.22 6.68 -7.70
CA LEU A 45 -7.65 6.43 -7.68
C LEU A 45 -8.45 7.72 -7.91
N LYS A 46 -8.08 8.81 -7.21
CA LYS A 46 -8.72 10.12 -7.36
C LYS A 46 -8.60 10.64 -8.79
N SER A 47 -7.40 10.68 -9.35
CA SER A 47 -7.16 11.13 -10.73
C SER A 47 -7.97 10.30 -11.74
N SER A 48 -7.97 8.97 -11.60
CA SER A 48 -8.75 8.10 -12.50
C SER A 48 -10.26 8.33 -12.41
N ARG A 49 -10.77 8.83 -11.28
CA ARG A 49 -12.19 9.17 -11.08
C ARG A 49 -12.52 10.50 -11.74
N GLU A 50 -11.69 11.52 -11.51
CA GLU A 50 -11.88 12.85 -12.09
C GLU A 50 -11.86 12.79 -13.63
N GLU A 51 -10.95 12.00 -14.21
CA GLU A 51 -10.89 11.78 -15.66
C GLU A 51 -12.18 11.15 -16.20
N LYS A 52 -12.70 10.10 -15.54
CA LYS A 52 -13.94 9.43 -15.92
C LYS A 52 -15.15 10.37 -15.81
N GLU A 53 -15.22 11.15 -14.73
CA GLU A 53 -16.27 12.15 -14.56
C GLU A 53 -16.20 13.24 -15.64
N ALA A 54 -14.99 13.65 -16.06
CA ALA A 54 -14.82 14.61 -17.14
C ALA A 54 -15.33 14.03 -18.47
N ILE A 55 -15.04 12.77 -18.77
CA ILE A 55 -15.56 12.05 -19.95
C ILE A 55 -17.10 12.02 -19.93
N TYR A 56 -17.70 11.71 -18.77
CA TYR A 56 -19.16 11.71 -18.63
C TYR A 56 -19.78 13.09 -18.81
N ARG A 57 -19.11 14.15 -18.35
CA ARG A 57 -19.54 15.55 -18.51
C ARG A 57 -19.44 16.03 -19.96
N ARG A 58 -18.44 15.58 -20.71
CA ARG A 58 -18.28 15.90 -22.14
C ARG A 58 -19.28 15.16 -23.05
N GLY A 59 -19.96 14.14 -22.53
CA GLY A 59 -20.96 13.37 -23.29
C GLY A 59 -20.34 12.35 -24.25
N GLU A 60 -19.05 12.04 -24.11
CA GLU A 60 -18.33 11.06 -24.95
C GLU A 60 -18.83 9.62 -24.76
N ILE A 61 -19.51 9.34 -23.64
CA ILE A 61 -20.08 8.03 -23.33
C ILE A 61 -21.60 8.14 -23.25
N ALA A 62 -22.28 7.29 -24.02
CA ALA A 62 -23.74 7.16 -24.01
C ALA A 62 -24.24 6.86 -22.59
N TYR A 63 -25.41 7.40 -22.23
CA TYR A 63 -25.93 7.30 -20.87
C TYR A 63 -26.13 5.83 -20.40
N HIS A 64 -26.37 4.90 -21.32
CA HIS A 64 -26.49 3.47 -21.03
C HIS A 64 -25.18 2.84 -20.56
N ASP A 65 -24.03 3.26 -21.10
CA ASP A 65 -22.73 2.60 -20.87
C ASP A 65 -21.97 3.15 -19.65
N ARG A 66 -22.59 4.04 -18.88
CA ARG A 66 -22.03 4.59 -17.64
C ARG A 66 -22.06 3.52 -16.55
N ARG A 67 -20.89 3.16 -16.03
CA ARG A 67 -20.75 2.27 -14.86
C ARG A 67 -21.08 3.06 -13.58
N PHE A 68 -21.63 2.39 -12.55
CA PHE A 68 -22.06 2.99 -11.28
C PHE A 68 -23.12 4.09 -11.43
N LYS A 69 -24.23 3.76 -12.08
CA LYS A 69 -25.30 4.72 -12.42
C LYS A 69 -26.18 5.15 -11.24
N PHE A 70 -26.18 4.37 -10.15
CA PHE A 70 -27.10 4.50 -9.00
C PHE A 70 -26.39 4.43 -7.63
N VAL A 71 -25.08 4.60 -7.59
CA VAL A 71 -24.28 4.66 -6.34
C VAL A 71 -23.68 6.04 -6.22
#